data_AF-A0AAN9V865-F1
#
_entry.id   AF-A0AAN9V865-F1
#
_cell.length_a   1.000
_cell.length_b   1.000
_cell.length_c   1.000
_cell.angle_alpha   90.00
_cell.angle_beta   90.00
_cell.angle_gamma   90.00
#
_symmetry.space_group_name_H-M   'P 1'
#
loop_
_entity.id
_entity.type
_entity.pdbx_description
1 polymer ?
#
loop_
_entity_poly.entity_id
_entity_poly.type
_entity_poly.pdbx_seq_one_letter_code
_entity_poly.pdbx_strand_id
1 'polypeptide(L)' 'MAVVLKGKDGPIYPNDKLRNFCLVAVIGARERCLRDDFKPLQLQNPWKKGCLYVRQKHDVLAALEQSARHTAYI' A
#
# COMPACT_ATOMS: atom_id res chain seq x y z
N MET A 1 7.91 6.83 15.87
CA MET A 1 8.12 7.55 14.59
C MET A 1 9.18 6.85 13.76
N ALA A 2 8.82 5.94 12.84
CA ALA A 2 9.81 5.10 12.15
C ALA A 2 10.75 5.86 11.20
N VAL A 3 10.28 6.92 10.53
CA VAL A 3 11.10 7.77 9.63
C VAL A 3 12.13 8.60 10.39
N VAL A 4 11.70 9.27 11.48
CA VAL A 4 12.59 10.06 12.36
C VAL A 4 13.66 9.18 13.01
N LEU A 5 13.27 8.01 13.52
CA LEU A 5 14.22 7.06 14.14
C LEU A 5 15.22 6.47 13.14
N LYS A 6 14.91 6.48 11.84
CA LYS A 6 15.79 5.99 10.77
C LYS A 6 16.57 7.11 10.08
N GLY A 7 16.47 8.36 10.56
CA GLY A 7 17.13 9.52 9.95
C GLY A 7 16.70 9.77 8.50
N LYS A 8 15.49 9.34 8.12
CA LYS A 8 14.95 9.53 6.77
C LYS A 8 13.95 10.67 6.76
N ASP A 9 13.99 11.45 5.69
CA ASP A 9 12.97 12.43 5.39
C ASP A 9 11.68 11.78 4.88
N GLY A 10 10.55 12.36 5.23
CA GLY A 10 9.25 11.90 4.76
C GLY A 10 8.09 12.56 5.51
N PRO A 11 6.88 12.49 4.95
CA PRO A 11 5.70 13.04 5.60
C PRO A 11 5.39 12.27 6.90
N ILE A 12 5.16 13.03 7.98
CA ILE A 12 4.72 12.49 9.26
C ILE A 12 3.21 12.75 9.37
N TYR A 13 2.44 11.67 9.45
CA TYR A 13 0.98 11.76 9.58
C TYR A 13 0.59 11.62 11.06
N PRO A 14 -0.21 12.54 11.61
CA PRO A 14 -0.79 12.39 12.93
C PRO A 14 -1.88 11.31 12.94
N ASN A 15 -2.25 10.82 14.12
CA ASN A 15 -3.15 9.66 14.29
C ASN A 15 -4.54 9.87 13.64
N ASP A 16 -5.05 11.10 13.64
CA ASP A 16 -6.32 11.47 12.99
C ASP A 16 -6.30 11.27 11.47
N LYS A 17 -5.13 11.41 10.84
CA LYS A 17 -4.98 11.21 9.39
C LYS A 17 -4.78 9.75 8.99
N LEU A 18 -4.54 8.83 9.93
CA LEU A 18 -4.34 7.42 9.61
C LEU A 18 -5.57 6.78 8.95
N ARG A 19 -6.78 7.25 9.28
CA ARG A 19 -8.04 6.79 8.67
C ARG A 19 -8.16 7.14 7.18
N ASN A 20 -7.32 8.05 6.69
CA ASN A 20 -7.28 8.43 5.28
C ASN A 20 -6.48 7.46 4.42
N PHE A 21 -5.87 6.43 5.01
CA PHE A 21 -5.16 5.39 4.28
C PHE A 21 -6.01 4.13 4.15
N CYS A 22 -5.75 3.36 3.10
CA CYS A 22 -6.29 2.01 2.92
C CYS A 22 -5.21 1.06 2.44
N LEU A 23 -5.41 -0.22 2.74
CA LEU A 23 -4.60 -1.30 2.20
C LEU A 23 -5.20 -1.74 0.86
N VAL A 24 -4.37 -1.87 -0.17
CA VAL A 24 -4.82 -2.30 -1.49
C VAL A 24 -3.95 -3.44 -2.03
N ALA A 25 -4.59 -4.36 -2.73
CA ALA A 25 -3.93 -5.44 -3.46
C ALA A 25 -3.91 -5.08 -4.95
N VAL A 26 -2.72 -5.08 -5.55
CA VAL A 26 -2.55 -4.93 -7.00
C VAL A 26 -2.14 -6.28 -7.59
N ILE A 27 -2.91 -6.76 -8.57
CA ILE A 27 -2.65 -8.00 -9.30
C ILE A 27 -2.78 -7.69 -10.79
N GLY A 28 -1.65 -7.74 -11.51
CA GLY A 28 -1.58 -7.25 -12.89
C GLY A 28 -1.97 -5.78 -12.98
N ALA A 29 -2.92 -5.44 -13.85
CA ALA A 29 -3.43 -4.08 -14.04
C ALA A 29 -4.68 -3.76 -13.20
N ARG A 30 -4.96 -4.54 -12.15
CA ARG A 30 -6.17 -4.37 -11.32
C ARG A 30 -5.80 -4.08 -9.88
N GLU A 31 -6.45 -3.06 -9.33
CA GLU A 31 -6.43 -2.76 -7.90
C GLU A 31 -7.69 -3.29 -7.23
N ARG A 32 -7.53 -3.81 -6.01
CA ARG A 32 -8.64 -4.04 -5.07
C ARG A 32 -8.33 -3.39 -3.73
N CYS A 33 -9.19 -2.47 -3.32
CA CYS A 33 -9.16 -1.93 -1.97
C CYS A 33 -9.66 -2.99 -0.97
N LEU A 34 -8.88 -3.21 0.08
CA LEU A 34 -9.20 -4.14 1.17
C LEU A 34 -9.87 -3.36 2.31
N ARG A 35 -10.74 -4.06 3.05
CA ARG A 35 -11.41 -3.46 4.20
C ARG A 35 -10.41 -3.17 5.32
N ASP A 36 -10.73 -2.18 6.17
CA ASP A 36 -9.88 -1.79 7.30
C ASP A 36 -9.75 -2.92 8.36
N ASP A 37 -10.68 -3.89 8.38
CA ASP A 37 -10.64 -5.08 9.25
C ASP A 37 -9.91 -6.29 8.63
N PHE A 38 -9.42 -6.15 7.40
CA PHE A 38 -8.76 -7.23 6.68
C PHE A 38 -7.45 -7.62 7.39
N LYS A 39 -7.24 -8.93 7.57
CA LYS A 39 -6.04 -9.47 8.22
C LYS A 39 -5.04 -9.93 7.15
N PRO A 40 -3.93 -9.21 6.90
CA PRO A 40 -3.00 -9.57 5.83
C PRO A 40 -2.43 -10.98 5.96
N LEU A 41 -2.31 -11.51 7.18
CA LEU A 41 -1.84 -12.87 7.45
C LEU A 41 -2.84 -13.97 7.04
N GLN A 42 -4.10 -13.64 6.78
CA GLN A 42 -5.10 -14.61 6.28
C GLN A 42 -4.98 -14.86 4.78
N LEU A 43 -4.09 -14.16 4.09
CA LEU A 43 -3.81 -14.37 2.69
C LEU A 43 -3.21 -15.76 2.46
N GLN A 44 -4.01 -16.65 1.88
CA GLN A 44 -3.58 -18.01 1.55
C GLN A 44 -2.80 -18.04 0.22
N ASN A 45 -1.86 -18.99 0.12
CA ASN A 45 -0.88 -19.18 -0.97
C ASN A 45 0.16 -18.07 -1.12
N PRO A 46 1.37 -18.38 -1.63
CA PRO A 46 2.40 -17.37 -1.82
C PRO A 46 1.90 -16.31 -2.82
N TRP A 47 1.89 -15.04 -2.38
CA TRP A 47 1.54 -13.84 -3.16
C TRP A 47 2.60 -13.54 -4.22
N LYS A 48 2.82 -14.46 -5.16
CA LYS A 48 3.83 -14.34 -6.22
C LYS A 48 3.38 -13.46 -7.38
N LYS A 49 2.06 -13.27 -7.54
CA LYS A 49 1.44 -12.56 -8.67
C LYS A 49 0.88 -11.19 -8.31
N GLY A 50 1.08 -10.72 -7.09
CA GLY A 50 0.49 -9.47 -6.62
C GLY A 50 1.26 -8.83 -5.49
N CYS A 51 1.08 -7.52 -5.34
CA CYS A 51 1.72 -6.70 -4.32
C CYS A 51 0.66 -6.04 -3.44
N LEU A 52 0.99 -5.90 -2.15
CA LEU A 52 0.21 -5.09 -1.21
C LEU A 52 0.82 -3.70 -1.12
N TYR A 53 -0.04 -2.69 -1.22
CA TYR A 53 0.35 -1.28 -1.08
C TYR A 53 -0.53 -0.60 -0.03
N VAL A 54 0.01 0.44 0.58
CA VAL A 54 -0.76 1.39 1.39
C VAL A 54 -0.82 2.69 0.60
N ARG A 55 -2.03 3.22 0.37
CA ARG A 55 -2.24 4.49 -0.33
C ARG A 55 -3.28 5.35 0.39
N GLN A 56 -3.32 6.64 0.06
CA GLN A 56 -4.38 7.52 0.54
C GLN A 56 -5.70 7.20 -0.18
N LYS A 57 -6.82 7.27 0.54
CA LYS A 57 -8.16 6.92 0.03
C LYS A 57 -8.56 7.78 -1.18
N HIS A 58 -8.17 9.06 -1.19
CA HIS A 58 -8.45 9.98 -2.30
C HIS A 58 -7.56 9.77 -3.53
N ASP A 59 -6.38 9.16 -3.35
CA ASP A 59 -5.44 8.92 -4.42
C ASP A 59 -5.61 7.48 -4.92
N VAL A 60 -6.58 7.29 -5.82
CA VAL A 60 -7.05 5.96 -6.23
C VAL A 60 -6.06 5.25 -7.17
N LEU A 61 -5.17 6.00 -7.83
CA LEU A 61 -4.27 5.45 -8.85
C LEU A 61 -2.84 5.21 -8.35
N ALA A 62 -2.44 5.81 -7.23
CA ALA A 62 -1.07 5.72 -6.71
C ALA A 62 -0.49 4.30 -6.65
N ALA A 63 -1.27 3.29 -6.23
CA ALA A 63 -0.75 1.93 -6.13
C ALA A 63 -0.56 1.26 -7.49
N LEU A 64 -1.44 1.54 -8.46
CA LEU A 64 -1.28 1.06 -9.84
C LEU A 64 -0.06 1.70 -10.50
N GLU A 65 0.12 3.00 -10.35
CA GLU A 65 1.28 3.74 -10.87
C GLU A 65 2.59 3.23 -10.26
N GLN A 66 2.61 3.03 -8.93
CA GLN A 66 3.77 2.49 -8.25
C GLN A 66 4.05 1.04 -8.68
N SER A 67 3.02 0.21 -8.86
CA SER A 67 3.19 -1.16 -9.34
C SER A 67 3.70 -1.21 -10.77
N ALA A 68 3.23 -0.32 -11.65
CA ALA A 68 3.73 -0.23 -13.02
C ALA A 68 5.21 0.17 -13.05
N ARG A 69 5.63 1.09 -12.17
CA ARG A 69 7.05 1.44 -12.00
C ARG A 69 7.86 0.24 -11.49
N HIS A 70 7.36 -0.52 -10.51
CA HIS A 70 8.11 -1.64 -9.94
C HIS A 70 8.32 -2.77 -10.96
N THR A 71 7.30 -3.11 -11.76
CA THR A 71 7.41 -4.11 -12.84
C THR A 71 8.42 -3.72 -13.92
N ALA A 72 8.72 -2.43 -14.10
CA ALA A 72 9.75 -2.00 -15.04
C ALA A 72 11.19 -2.33 -14.60
N TYR A 73 11.40 -2.78 -13.37
CA TYR A 73 12.72 -3.09 -12.80
C TYR A 73 12.91 -4.58 -12.44
N ILE A 74 12.00 -5.46 -12.86
CA ILE A 74 12.05 -6.93 -12.66
C ILE A 74 12.06 -7.62 -14.02
#